data_AF-A0AAC9HIQ0-F1
#
_entry.id   AF-A0AAC9HIQ0-F1
#
_cell.length_a   1.000
_cell.length_b   1.000
_cell.length_c   1.000
_cell.angle_alpha   90.00
_cell.angle_beta   90.00
_cell.angle_gamma   90.00
#
_symmetry.space_group_name_H-M   'P 1'
#
loop_
_entity.id
_entity.type
_entity.pdbx_description
1 polymer ?
#
loop_
_entity_poly.entity_id
_entity_poly.type
_entity_poly.pdbx_seq_one_letter_code
_entity_poly.pdbx_strand_id
1 'polypeptide(L)'
;MDTLLERLAELEHEQWMEWAKTLMETESIHEERRQRWQKYMVPYAELPEEVKEQDREWARKILEIVSKEFHPADVIAAKEGI
;
A
#
# COMPACT_ATOMS: atom_id res chain seq x y z
N MET A 1 -12.75 10.69 -5.85
CA MET A 1 -11.56 10.35 -5.05
C MET A 1 -11.22 8.91 -5.41
N ASP A 2 -10.74 8.74 -6.65
CA ASP A 2 -10.60 7.44 -7.29
C ASP A 2 -9.37 7.49 -8.20
N THR A 3 -8.23 7.80 -7.59
CA THR A 3 -6.95 7.77 -8.31
C THR A 3 -6.34 6.38 -8.09
N LEU A 4 -5.70 5.85 -9.12
CA LEU A 4 -4.92 4.61 -9.03
C LEU A 4 -3.92 4.66 -7.86
N LEU A 5 -3.41 5.84 -7.53
CA LEU A 5 -2.54 6.07 -6.38
C LEU A 5 -3.21 5.70 -5.05
N GLU A 6 -4.43 6.17 -4.78
CA GLU A 6 -5.12 5.85 -3.52
C GLU A 6 -5.42 4.35 -3.40
N ARG A 7 -5.79 3.69 -4.51
CA ARG A 7 -6.03 2.25 -4.53
C ARG A 7 -4.78 1.43 -4.26
N LEU A 8 -3.63 1.89 -4.77
CA LEU A 8 -2.34 1.25 -4.50
C LEU A 8 -1.86 1.51 -3.07
N ALA A 9 -2.13 2.71 -2.53
CA ALA A 9 -1.81 3.05 -1.14
C ALA A 9 -2.66 2.23 -0.15
N GLU A 10 -3.96 2.06 -0.44
CA GLU A 10 -4.84 1.19 0.35
C GLU A 10 -4.36 -0.26 0.34
N LEU A 11 -3.96 -0.79 -0.82
CA LEU A 11 -3.39 -2.14 -0.93
C LEU A 11 -2.06 -2.28 -0.17
N GLU A 12 -1.20 -1.26 -0.19
CA GLU A 12 0.03 -1.26 0.61
C GLU A 12 -0.29 -1.30 2.11
N HIS A 13 -1.27 -0.51 2.56
CA HIS A 13 -1.71 -0.52 3.95
C HIS A 13 -2.23 -1.89 4.39
N GLU A 14 -3.02 -2.57 3.55
CA GLU A 14 -3.46 -3.94 3.79
C GLU A 14 -2.28 -4.92 3.94
N GLN A 15 -1.29 -4.84 3.04
CA GLN A 15 -0.08 -5.67 3.13
C GLN A 15 0.72 -5.40 4.41
N TRP A 16 0.90 -4.12 4.75
CA TRP A 16 1.59 -3.74 5.98
C TRP A 16 0.85 -4.26 7.22
N MET A 17 -0.48 -4.17 7.27
CA MET A 17 -1.28 -4.69 8.38
C MET A 17 -1.09 -6.20 8.56
N GLU A 18 -1.16 -6.98 7.49
CA GLU A 18 -0.97 -8.44 7.55
C GLU A 18 0.45 -8.83 7.98
N TRP A 19 1.47 -8.13 7.44
CA TRP A 19 2.85 -8.31 7.87
C TRP A 19 3.04 -7.97 9.36
N ALA A 20 2.52 -6.82 9.79
CA ALA A 20 2.67 -6.33 11.16
C ALA A 20 1.94 -7.22 12.17
N LYS A 21 0.74 -7.72 11.84
CA LYS A 21 0.01 -8.70 12.67
C LYS A 21 0.83 -9.97 12.84
N THR A 22 1.29 -10.54 11.74
CA THR A 22 2.12 -11.75 11.75
C THR A 22 3.34 -11.56 12.65
N LEU A 23 4.08 -10.45 12.48
CA LEU A 23 5.27 -10.16 13.27
C LEU A 23 4.96 -9.98 14.77
N MET A 24 3.85 -9.32 15.11
CA MET A 24 3.41 -9.15 16.50
C MET A 24 2.98 -10.47 17.16
N GLU A 25 2.56 -11.47 16.38
CA GLU A 25 2.19 -12.80 16.86
C GLU A 25 3.39 -13.75 16.97
N THR A 26 4.33 -13.67 16.03
CA THR A 26 5.41 -14.65 15.90
C THR A 26 6.73 -14.19 16.53
N GLU A 27 6.93 -12.89 16.73
CA GLU A 27 8.20 -12.33 17.20
C GLU A 27 8.08 -11.49 18.49
N SER A 28 9.20 -11.35 19.19
CA SER A 28 9.31 -10.46 20.35
C SER A 28 9.52 -9.01 19.89
N ILE A 29 8.40 -8.32 19.68
CA ILE A 29 8.40 -6.89 19.37
C ILE A 29 8.26 -6.08 20.66
N HIS A 30 9.07 -5.01 20.78
CA HIS A 30 8.97 -4.07 21.90
C HIS A 30 7.56 -3.48 22.03
N GLU A 31 7.04 -3.43 23.25
CA GLU A 31 5.64 -3.08 23.54
C GLU A 31 5.21 -1.72 22.97
N GLU A 32 6.08 -0.71 23.07
CA GLU A 32 5.81 0.62 22.51
C GLU A 32 5.59 0.58 20.98
N ARG A 33 6.33 -0.28 20.27
CA ARG A 33 6.16 -0.46 18.82
C ARG A 33 4.83 -1.14 18.51
N ARG A 34 4.49 -2.21 19.25
CA ARG A 34 3.21 -2.91 19.15
C ARG A 34 2.04 -1.95 19.33
N GLN A 35 2.05 -1.17 20.40
CA GLN A 35 1.00 -0.19 20.70
C GLN A 35 0.89 0.88 19.61
N ARG A 36 2.01 1.36 19.08
CA ARG A 36 2.00 2.34 17.99
C ARG A 36 1.42 1.75 16.71
N TRP A 37 1.80 0.53 16.33
CA TRP A 37 1.26 -0.13 15.14
C TRP A 37 -0.25 -0.39 15.25
N GLN A 38 -0.72 -0.86 16.41
CA GLN A 38 -2.14 -1.11 16.65
C GLN A 38 -3.02 0.13 16.44
N LYS A 39 -2.51 1.35 16.69
CA LYS A 39 -3.24 2.61 16.43
C LYS A 39 -3.55 2.84 14.96
N TYR A 40 -2.75 2.28 14.06
CA TYR A 40 -2.89 2.44 12.62
C TYR A 40 -3.52 1.20 11.95
N MET A 41 -3.83 0.14 12.71
CA MET A 41 -4.53 -1.03 12.19
C MET A 41 -6.05 -0.79 12.08
N VAL A 42 -6.41 0.23 11.31
CA VAL A 42 -7.78 0.65 10.97
C VAL A 42 -7.94 0.69 9.45
N PRO A 43 -9.16 0.74 8.90
CA PRO A 43 -9.35 0.90 7.46
C PRO A 43 -8.58 2.10 6.90
N TYR A 44 -8.01 1.98 5.69
CA TYR A 44 -7.19 3.03 5.07
C TYR A 44 -7.91 4.38 5.08
N ALA A 45 -9.21 4.40 4.79
CA ALA A 45 -10.03 5.61 4.79
C ALA A 45 -10.01 6.38 6.14
N GLU A 46 -9.84 5.68 7.25
CA GLU A 46 -9.84 6.21 8.62
C GLU A 46 -8.46 6.67 9.11
N LEU A 47 -7.40 6.42 8.34
CA LEU A 47 -6.05 6.83 8.71
C LEU A 47 -5.88 8.35 8.75
N PRO A 48 -5.03 8.88 9.66
CA PRO A 48 -4.54 10.25 9.57
C PRO A 48 -3.81 10.48 8.24
N GLU A 49 -3.91 11.71 7.72
CA GLU A 49 -3.35 12.06 6.41
C GLU A 49 -1.83 11.87 6.35
N GLU A 50 -1.11 12.15 7.44
CA GLU A 50 0.34 11.89 7.51
C GLU A 50 0.71 10.40 7.47
N VAL A 51 -0.20 9.50 7.83
CA VAL A 51 0.01 8.05 7.76
C VAL A 51 -0.30 7.57 6.35
N LYS A 52 -1.41 8.03 5.76
CA LYS A 52 -1.74 7.76 4.35
C LYS A 52 -0.62 8.14 3.40
N GLU A 53 0.09 9.23 3.68
CA GLU A 53 1.19 9.68 2.85
C GLU A 53 2.35 8.66 2.81
N GLN A 54 2.61 7.93 3.90
CA GLN A 54 3.63 6.86 3.92
C GLN A 54 3.24 5.73 2.96
N ASP A 55 1.97 5.35 2.91
CA ASP A 55 1.48 4.35 1.95
C ASP A 55 1.55 4.87 0.52
N ARG A 56 1.25 6.16 0.30
CA ARG A 56 1.38 6.80 -1.03
C ARG A 56 2.81 6.85 -1.52
N GLU A 57 3.81 7.00 -0.65
CA GLU A 57 5.21 6.93 -1.05
C GLU A 57 5.55 5.58 -1.70
N TRP A 58 5.03 4.48 -1.16
CA TRP A 58 5.19 3.16 -1.76
C TRP A 58 4.38 2.99 -3.04
N ALA A 59 3.13 3.46 -3.04
CA ALA A 59 2.29 3.46 -4.24
C ALA A 59 2.95 4.22 -5.41
N ARG A 60 3.61 5.36 -5.16
CA ARG A 60 4.37 6.10 -6.18
C ARG A 60 5.56 5.29 -6.71
N LYS A 61 6.28 4.54 -5.87
CA LYS A 61 7.37 3.65 -6.32
C LYS A 61 6.84 2.55 -7.24
N ILE A 62 5.70 1.95 -6.91
CA ILE A 62 5.04 0.95 -7.75
C ILE A 62 4.69 1.56 -9.11
N LEU A 63 4.07 2.73 -9.13
CA LEU A 63 3.72 3.44 -10.36
C LEU A 63 4.95 3.79 -11.20
N GLU A 64 6.05 4.20 -10.57
CA GLU A 64 7.31 4.48 -11.27
C GLU A 64 7.88 3.22 -11.94
N ILE A 65 7.85 2.07 -11.26
CA ILE A 65 8.31 0.80 -11.83
C ILE A 65 7.41 0.39 -13.00
N VAL A 66 6.09 0.36 -12.79
CA VAL A 66 5.13 -0.09 -13.81
C VAL A 66 5.14 0.82 -15.04
N SER A 67 5.26 2.14 -14.86
CA SER A 67 5.29 3.09 -15.99
C SER A 67 6.55 3.01 -16.85
N LYS A 68 7.67 2.52 -16.29
CA LYS A 68 8.90 2.25 -17.05
C LYS A 68 8.80 0.98 -17.90
N GLU A 69 8.07 -0.03 -17.41
CA GLU A 69 7.92 -1.33 -18.07
C GLU A 69 6.71 -1.42 -19.01
N PHE A 70 5.66 -0.63 -18.75
CA PHE A 70 4.45 -0.58 -19.54
C PHE A 70 4.17 0.84 -19.99
N HIS A 71 4.37 1.11 -21.28
CA HIS A 71 3.88 2.33 -21.88
C HIS A 71 2.38 2.23 -22.13
N PRO A 72 1.63 3.35 -22.14
CA PRO A 72 0.20 3.35 -22.44
C PRO A 72 -0.17 2.65 -23.76
N ALA A 73 0.76 2.60 -24.72
CA ALA A 73 0.61 1.89 -25.99
C ALA A 73 0.56 0.36 -25.82
N ASP A 74 1.23 -0.21 -24.81
CA ASP A 74 1.31 -1.66 -24.59
C ASP A 74 0.01 -2.21 -24.00
N VAL A 75 -0.73 -1.39 -23.25
CA VAL A 75 -2.02 -1.74 -22.64
C VAL A 75 -3.14 -1.82 -23.70
N ILE A 76 -3.05 -1.05 -24.79
CA ILE A 76 -4.03 -1.08 -25.89
C ILE A 76 -3.87 -2.37 -26.71
N ALA A 77 -2.63 -2.76 -27.02
CA ALA A 77 -2.33 -3.98 -27.77
C ALA A 77 -2.82 -5.27 -27.06
N ALA A 78 -2.77 -5.30 -25.73
CA ALA A 78 -3.26 -6.44 -24.94
C ALA A 78 -4.80 -6.56 -24.92
N LYS A 79 -5.54 -5.47 -25.18
CA LYS A 79 -7.02 -5.50 -25.26
C LYS A 79 -7.55 -5.87 -26.63
N GLU A 80 -6.77 -5.67 -27.69
CA GLU A 80 -7.15 -6.00 -29.07
C GLU A 80 -6.69 -7.40 -29.52
N GLY A 81 -5.96 -8.11 -28.66
CA GLY A 81 -5.49 -9.48 -28.87
C GLY A 81 -6.28 -10.53 -28.08
N ILE A 82 -7.60 -10.59 -28.23
CA ILE A 82 -8.47 -11.76 -27.97
C ILE A 82 -9.54 -11.82 -29.06
#